data_AF-A0A5P8WEW9-F1
#
_entry.id   AF-A0A5P8WEW9-F1
#
_cell.length_a   1.000
_cell.length_b   1.000
_cell.length_c   1.000
_cell.angle_alpha   90.00
_cell.angle_beta   90.00
_cell.angle_gamma   90.00
#
_symmetry.space_group_name_H-M   'P 1'
#
loop_
_entity.id
_entity.type
_entity.pdbx_description
1 polymer ?
#
loop_
_entity_poly.entity_id
_entity_poly.type
_entity_poly.pdbx_seq_one_letter_code
_entity_poly.pdbx_strand_id
1 'polypeptide(L)'
;MKTKQFITSTLTLFTTTVLCFLLLKSTVAEAQTTSTATPVLVSQVTDYLLPEDFRVYVSPSGAIVNWPAPGYIEKILPTVNKYVLRDGGYIACYSRNQQGSIYSVGGGIYVMGQIRLQGRYSGRIFQPKGYEGKDISGAQEFKTLCNQTFPAALSSAWAGGDTGGWFGIQPTNSNPPGGCCGNRSLSLSISRTPICPDILCPL
;
A
#
# COMPACT_ATOMS: atom_id res chain seq x y z
N MET A 1 28.18 15.11 -67.15
CA MET A 1 27.32 16.27 -66.85
C MET A 1 27.83 16.93 -65.58
N LYS A 2 28.34 18.17 -65.72
CA LYS A 2 28.64 19.12 -64.63
C LYS A 2 27.28 19.55 -64.03
N THR A 3 27.10 19.82 -62.73
CA THR A 3 27.64 20.96 -62.01
C THR A 3 27.34 20.77 -60.51
N LYS A 4 28.35 20.96 -59.65
CA LYS A 4 28.20 21.12 -58.19
C LYS A 4 27.65 22.52 -57.91
N GLN A 5 26.68 22.65 -57.01
CA GLN A 5 26.32 23.93 -56.40
C GLN A 5 26.52 23.86 -54.89
N PHE A 6 27.03 24.99 -54.40
CA PHE A 6 27.57 25.28 -53.07
C PHE A 6 26.67 26.37 -52.44
N ILE A 7 27.00 26.79 -51.21
CA ILE A 7 26.53 27.99 -50.48
C ILE A 7 25.09 27.84 -49.89
N THR A 8 24.75 28.13 -48.64
CA THR A 8 25.25 29.18 -47.71
C THR A 8 24.92 28.86 -46.25
N SER A 9 25.85 29.26 -45.38
CA SER A 9 25.79 29.27 -43.91
C SER A 9 24.95 30.44 -43.39
N THR A 10 24.12 30.22 -42.37
CA THR A 10 23.68 31.33 -41.50
C THR A 10 23.66 30.86 -40.05
N LEU A 11 24.74 31.20 -39.36
CA LEU A 11 24.93 31.19 -37.92
C LEU A 11 24.20 32.42 -37.35
N THR A 12 23.24 32.22 -36.45
CA THR A 12 22.66 33.34 -35.69
C THR A 12 22.87 33.10 -34.20
N LEU A 13 23.96 33.69 -33.71
CA LEU A 13 24.18 34.05 -32.32
C LEU A 13 23.10 35.06 -31.91
N PHE A 14 22.41 34.82 -30.79
CA PHE A 14 21.87 35.91 -29.98
C PHE A 14 22.24 35.67 -28.51
N THR A 15 23.41 36.20 -28.20
CA THR A 15 23.89 36.49 -26.86
C THR A 15 23.23 37.78 -26.35
N THR A 16 23.07 37.84 -25.02
CA THR A 16 23.05 39.05 -24.17
C THR A 16 21.90 40.04 -24.31
N THR A 17 20.97 39.97 -23.34
CA THR A 17 20.44 41.18 -22.70
C THR A 17 20.44 40.95 -21.19
N VAL A 18 21.58 41.26 -20.60
CA VAL A 18 21.74 41.49 -19.15
C VAL A 18 21.22 42.90 -18.87
N LEU A 19 20.72 43.10 -17.64
CA LEU A 19 20.61 44.38 -16.94
C LEU A 19 19.24 45.10 -16.94
N CYS A 20 18.28 44.51 -16.21
CA CYS A 20 17.29 45.20 -15.37
C CYS A 20 16.48 44.09 -14.70
N PHE A 21 16.69 43.74 -13.44
CA PHE A 21 16.16 44.46 -12.29
C PHE A 21 16.97 44.04 -11.06
N LEU A 22 17.83 44.95 -10.61
CA LEU A 22 18.42 44.91 -9.28
C LEU A 22 17.32 45.20 -8.25
N LEU A 23 17.21 44.28 -7.29
CA LEU A 23 17.05 44.57 -5.86
C LEU A 23 15.88 45.45 -5.43
N LEU A 24 14.73 44.81 -5.19
CA LEU A 24 13.99 45.04 -3.94
C LEU A 24 13.90 43.72 -3.18
N LYS A 25 14.84 43.50 -2.26
CA LYS A 25 14.69 42.51 -1.18
C LYS A 25 13.76 43.12 -0.14
N SER A 26 12.46 42.91 -0.27
CA SER A 26 11.52 43.17 0.81
C SER A 26 11.62 42.02 1.81
N THR A 27 12.41 42.21 2.86
CA THR A 27 12.40 41.35 4.04
C THR A 27 11.13 41.64 4.83
N VAL A 28 10.05 40.92 4.53
CA VAL A 28 8.92 40.82 5.46
C VAL A 28 9.33 39.75 6.48
N ALA A 29 9.67 40.20 7.68
CA ALA A 29 9.81 39.31 8.82
C ALA A 29 8.41 38.78 9.16
N GLU A 30 8.12 37.54 8.72
CA GLU A 30 6.96 36.81 9.21
C GLU A 30 7.21 36.50 10.69
N ALA A 31 6.42 37.16 11.54
CA ALA A 31 6.29 36.78 12.94
C ALA A 31 5.75 35.35 12.98
N GLN A 32 6.64 34.39 13.24
CA GLN A 32 6.26 33.03 13.62
C GLN A 32 5.45 33.14 14.91
N THR A 33 4.14 33.15 14.73
CA THR A 33 3.20 32.91 15.82
C THR A 33 3.39 31.44 16.16
N THR A 34 4.21 31.17 17.19
CA THR A 34 4.27 29.88 17.87
C THR A 34 2.89 29.59 18.42
N SER A 35 2.05 29.02 17.57
CA SER A 35 0.82 28.36 17.96
C SER A 35 1.24 27.08 18.67
N THR A 36 1.19 27.13 19.99
CA THR A 36 1.24 25.97 20.89
C THR A 36 -0.03 25.15 20.62
N ALA A 37 -0.07 24.48 19.48
CA ALA A 37 -1.13 23.55 19.13
C ALA A 37 -0.92 22.28 19.94
N THR A 38 -1.80 22.08 20.92
CA THR A 38 -1.99 20.88 21.74
C THR A 38 -1.88 19.60 20.88
N PRO A 39 -0.79 18.80 20.99
CA PRO A 39 -0.62 17.60 20.19
C PRO A 39 -1.32 16.43 20.88
N VAL A 40 -2.66 16.37 20.83
CA VAL A 40 -3.39 15.26 21.48
C VAL A 40 -4.49 14.65 20.60
N LEU A 41 -4.95 15.31 19.53
CA LEU A 41 -6.04 14.77 18.70
C LEU A 41 -5.60 14.04 17.41
N VAL A 42 -4.35 14.22 16.95
CA VAL A 42 -3.86 13.58 15.71
C VAL A 42 -3.53 12.11 15.91
N SER A 43 -3.14 11.71 17.13
CA SER A 43 -2.73 10.32 17.41
C SER A 43 -3.88 9.31 17.37
N GLN A 44 -5.13 9.72 17.59
CA GLN A 44 -6.26 8.78 17.69
C GLN A 44 -6.86 8.36 16.33
N VAL A 45 -6.51 9.07 15.25
CA VAL A 45 -7.03 8.80 13.88
C VAL A 45 -6.13 7.82 13.11
N THR A 46 -4.87 7.67 13.51
CA THR A 46 -3.86 6.92 12.74
C THR A 46 -3.67 5.47 13.14
N ASP A 47 -4.12 5.05 14.33
CA ASP A 47 -3.79 3.71 14.87
C ASP A 47 -4.31 2.54 14.02
N TYR A 48 -5.28 2.79 13.14
CA TYR A 48 -5.88 1.78 12.24
C TYR A 48 -5.59 2.04 10.76
N LEU A 49 -4.78 3.05 10.43
CA LEU A 49 -4.31 3.32 9.07
C LEU A 49 -2.91 2.74 8.91
N LEU A 50 -2.75 1.91 7.89
CA LEU A 50 -1.44 1.44 7.46
C LEU A 50 -0.70 2.58 6.73
N PRO A 51 0.62 2.68 6.92
CA PRO A 51 1.43 3.64 6.19
C PRO A 51 1.40 3.33 4.68
N GLU A 52 1.59 4.36 3.85
CA GLU A 52 1.55 4.21 2.39
C GLU A 52 2.67 3.30 1.86
N ASP A 53 3.81 3.27 2.55
CA ASP A 53 4.99 2.44 2.32
C ASP A 53 5.01 1.18 3.20
N PHE A 54 3.84 0.55 3.40
CA PHE A 54 3.70 -0.61 4.26
C PHE A 54 4.67 -1.74 3.91
N ARG A 55 5.52 -2.11 4.87
CA ARG A 55 6.55 -3.14 4.68
C ARG A 55 5.97 -4.52 4.87
N VAL A 56 6.26 -5.39 3.91
CA VAL A 56 5.97 -6.81 3.97
C VAL A 56 7.23 -7.60 3.70
N TYR A 57 7.30 -8.81 4.22
CA TYR A 57 8.42 -9.70 4.04
C TYR A 57 7.91 -10.96 3.37
N VAL A 58 8.57 -11.36 2.29
CA VAL A 58 8.12 -12.44 1.41
C VAL A 58 9.14 -13.57 1.43
N SER A 59 8.68 -14.79 1.71
CA SER A 59 9.53 -15.97 1.69
C SER A 59 9.80 -16.44 0.25
N PRO A 60 10.85 -17.25 0.01
CA PRO A 60 11.03 -17.93 -1.27
C PRO A 60 9.86 -18.86 -1.65
N SER A 61 9.11 -19.35 -0.67
CA SER A 61 7.92 -20.19 -0.87
C SER A 61 6.62 -19.40 -1.11
N GLY A 62 6.66 -18.06 -1.06
CA GLY A 62 5.49 -17.19 -1.27
C GLY A 62 4.67 -16.91 -0.01
N ALA A 63 5.15 -17.28 1.19
CA ALA A 63 4.54 -16.86 2.45
C ALA A 63 4.82 -15.37 2.71
N ILE A 64 3.86 -14.66 3.31
CA ILE A 64 3.95 -13.22 3.56
C ILE A 64 3.72 -12.94 5.04
N VAL A 65 4.58 -12.09 5.62
CA VAL A 65 4.46 -11.59 6.99
C VAL A 65 4.70 -10.08 7.05
N ASN A 66 4.24 -9.43 8.13
CA ASN A 66 4.40 -7.99 8.36
C ASN A 66 5.54 -7.65 9.33
N TRP A 67 6.45 -8.58 9.61
CA TRP A 67 7.60 -8.41 10.50
C TRP A 67 8.88 -9.00 9.87
N PRO A 68 10.08 -8.45 10.16
CA PRO A 68 11.32 -8.95 9.57
C PRO A 68 11.60 -10.40 9.98
N ALA A 69 11.55 -11.31 9.02
CA ALA A 69 11.75 -12.75 9.26
C ALA A 69 13.05 -13.25 8.59
N PRO A 70 13.83 -14.12 9.24
CA PRO A 70 15.04 -14.71 8.64
C PRO A 70 14.74 -15.42 7.32
N GLY A 71 15.50 -15.09 6.27
CA GLY A 71 15.34 -15.68 4.94
C GLY A 71 14.21 -15.07 4.09
N TYR A 72 13.50 -14.06 4.59
CA TYR A 72 12.48 -13.34 3.83
C TYR A 72 13.08 -12.08 3.19
N ILE A 73 12.52 -11.68 2.05
CA ILE A 73 12.91 -10.47 1.32
C ILE A 73 11.92 -9.35 1.67
N GLU A 74 12.44 -8.22 2.13
CA GLU A 74 11.65 -7.00 2.37
C GLU A 74 11.11 -6.44 1.05
N LYS A 75 9.83 -6.06 1.06
CA LYS A 75 9.13 -5.40 -0.04
C LYS A 75 8.26 -4.28 0.53
N ILE A 76 8.07 -3.24 -0.27
CA ILE A 76 7.08 -2.20 0.00
C ILE A 76 5.79 -2.58 -0.71
N LEU A 77 4.70 -2.69 0.04
CA LEU A 77 3.36 -2.91 -0.48
C LEU A 77 2.65 -1.55 -0.61
N PRO A 78 2.43 -1.04 -1.85
CA PRO A 78 1.73 0.21 -2.07
C PRO A 78 0.36 0.18 -1.41
N THR A 79 0.13 1.13 -0.50
CA THR A 79 -1.08 1.19 0.32
C THR A 79 -1.78 2.52 0.10
N VAL A 80 -3.03 2.48 -0.35
CA VAL A 80 -3.82 3.69 -0.63
C VAL A 80 -4.99 3.79 0.34
N ASN A 81 -4.95 4.78 1.23
CA ASN A 81 -5.99 5.00 2.24
C ASN A 81 -7.14 5.88 1.71
N LYS A 82 -8.02 5.34 0.84
CA LYS A 82 -9.19 6.09 0.32
C LYS A 82 -10.28 6.34 1.37
N TYR A 83 -10.28 5.58 2.45
CA TYR A 83 -11.20 5.74 3.57
C TYR A 83 -10.43 5.86 4.88
N VAL A 84 -10.71 6.87 5.70
CA VAL A 84 -9.90 7.22 6.90
C VAL A 84 -10.61 7.02 8.24
N LEU A 85 -11.87 6.58 8.23
CA LEU A 85 -12.62 6.30 9.45
C LEU A 85 -12.43 4.85 9.91
N ARG A 86 -12.80 4.57 11.17
CA ARG A 86 -12.51 3.31 11.87
C ARG A 86 -13.15 2.08 11.20
N ASP A 87 -14.33 2.22 10.62
CA ASP A 87 -15.09 1.16 9.92
C ASP A 87 -14.57 0.91 8.51
N GLY A 88 -13.26 0.69 8.39
CA GLY A 88 -12.64 0.35 7.13
C GLY A 88 -11.60 -0.73 7.25
N GLY A 89 -11.24 -1.26 6.09
CA GLY A 89 -10.28 -2.33 5.94
C GLY A 89 -9.77 -2.36 4.50
N TYR A 90 -8.96 -3.37 4.19
CA TYR A 90 -8.16 -3.37 2.98
C TYR A 90 -8.62 -4.45 2.02
N ILE A 91 -8.83 -4.06 0.77
CA ILE A 91 -8.80 -4.99 -0.36
C ILE A 91 -7.38 -5.06 -0.90
N ALA A 92 -6.98 -6.23 -1.39
CA ALA A 92 -5.78 -6.37 -2.21
C ALA A 92 -6.16 -6.31 -3.69
N CYS A 93 -5.32 -5.65 -4.49
CA CYS A 93 -5.45 -5.62 -5.94
C CYS A 93 -4.49 -6.63 -6.55
N TYR A 94 -5.04 -7.54 -7.34
CA TYR A 94 -4.31 -8.62 -8.00
C TYR A 94 -4.30 -8.41 -9.51
N SER A 95 -3.31 -9.01 -10.19
CA SER A 95 -3.25 -9.06 -11.65
C SER A 95 -2.45 -10.29 -12.11
N ARG A 96 -2.56 -10.61 -13.39
CA ARG A 96 -1.72 -11.60 -14.08
C ARG A 96 -0.40 -11.01 -14.58
N ASN A 97 -0.21 -9.69 -14.52
CA ASN A 97 1.05 -9.07 -14.90
C ASN A 97 2.08 -9.21 -13.77
N GLN A 98 3.21 -9.85 -14.05
CA GLN A 98 4.31 -9.93 -13.09
C GLN A 98 5.07 -8.61 -12.98
N GLN A 99 5.20 -7.86 -14.08
CA GLN A 99 5.99 -6.64 -14.12
C GLN A 99 5.33 -5.54 -13.29
N GLY A 100 6.10 -4.97 -12.34
CA GLY A 100 5.59 -3.94 -11.43
C GLY A 100 4.75 -4.49 -10.27
N SER A 101 4.61 -5.81 -10.14
CA SER A 101 4.01 -6.44 -8.97
C SER A 101 4.98 -6.53 -7.79
N ILE A 102 4.43 -6.71 -6.59
CA ILE A 102 5.21 -6.73 -5.34
C ILE A 102 5.64 -8.17 -5.00
N TYR A 103 4.70 -9.11 -5.07
CA TYR A 103 4.93 -10.54 -4.83
C TYR A 103 3.85 -11.40 -5.50
N SER A 104 4.12 -12.70 -5.61
CA SER A 104 3.16 -13.68 -6.10
C SER A 104 2.49 -14.42 -4.95
N VAL A 105 1.21 -14.74 -5.13
CA VAL A 105 0.44 -15.66 -4.26
C VAL A 105 0.29 -17.05 -4.89
N GLY A 106 1.09 -17.35 -5.92
CA GLY A 106 1.03 -18.60 -6.68
C GLY A 106 0.04 -18.56 -7.84
N GLY A 107 0.08 -19.60 -8.66
CA GLY A 107 -0.84 -19.79 -9.79
C GLY A 107 -0.79 -18.69 -10.85
N GLY A 108 0.29 -17.90 -10.96
CA GLY A 108 0.41 -16.76 -11.88
C GLY A 108 -0.41 -15.54 -11.45
N ILE A 109 -0.69 -15.39 -10.16
CA ILE A 109 -1.38 -14.24 -9.57
C ILE A 109 -0.35 -13.41 -8.80
N TYR A 110 -0.39 -12.10 -9.00
CA TYR A 110 0.53 -11.17 -8.40
C TYR A 110 -0.21 -10.04 -7.70
N VAL A 111 0.31 -9.61 -6.55
CA VAL A 111 -0.23 -8.49 -5.77
C VAL A 111 0.39 -7.19 -6.28
N MET A 112 -0.48 -6.23 -6.61
CA MET A 112 -0.10 -4.90 -7.08
C MET A 112 -0.04 -3.88 -5.94
N GLY A 113 -0.88 -4.06 -4.93
CA GLY A 113 -1.02 -3.14 -3.81
C GLY A 113 -2.31 -3.41 -3.05
N GLN A 114 -2.64 -2.53 -2.11
CA GLN A 114 -3.85 -2.59 -1.32
C GLN A 114 -4.52 -1.23 -1.19
N ILE A 115 -5.84 -1.24 -1.02
CA ILE A 115 -6.67 -0.03 -0.94
C ILE A 115 -7.59 -0.14 0.26
N ARG A 116 -7.59 0.90 1.11
CA ARG A 116 -8.51 1.00 2.24
C ARG A 116 -9.86 1.53 1.81
N LEU A 117 -10.93 0.83 2.16
CA LEU A 117 -12.31 1.20 1.87
C LEU A 117 -13.19 1.08 3.12
N GLN A 118 -14.39 1.66 3.07
CA GLN A 118 -15.40 1.45 4.11
C GLN A 118 -15.95 0.02 4.05
N GLY A 119 -16.12 -0.61 5.21
CA GLY A 119 -16.64 -1.98 5.31
C GLY A 119 -16.23 -2.65 6.62
N ARG A 120 -16.24 -3.98 6.62
CA ARG A 120 -15.85 -4.77 7.79
C ARG A 120 -15.22 -6.09 7.40
N TYR A 121 -14.35 -6.61 8.26
CA TYR A 121 -13.87 -7.98 8.14
C TYR A 121 -14.94 -8.96 8.63
N SER A 122 -15.13 -10.04 7.89
CA SER A 122 -15.83 -11.25 8.32
C SER A 122 -14.79 -12.36 8.37
N GLY A 123 -14.36 -12.74 9.59
CA GLY A 123 -13.13 -13.49 9.78
C GLY A 123 -11.94 -12.77 9.13
N ARG A 124 -11.25 -13.44 8.21
CA ARG A 124 -10.10 -12.89 7.47
C ARG A 124 -10.47 -12.07 6.22
N ILE A 125 -11.72 -12.13 5.80
CA ILE A 125 -12.14 -11.55 4.52
C ILE A 125 -12.74 -10.16 4.76
N PHE A 126 -12.08 -9.13 4.24
CA PHE A 126 -12.66 -7.80 4.20
C PHE A 126 -13.81 -7.75 3.19
N GLN A 127 -14.97 -7.29 3.66
CA GLN A 127 -16.17 -7.09 2.87
C GLN A 127 -16.44 -5.58 2.80
N PRO A 128 -16.22 -4.94 1.63
CA PRO A 128 -16.60 -3.56 1.42
C PRO A 128 -18.09 -3.35 1.68
N LYS A 129 -18.47 -2.15 2.13
CA LYS A 129 -19.87 -1.80 2.40
C LYS A 129 -20.74 -2.07 1.16
N GLY A 130 -21.84 -2.82 1.34
CA GLY A 130 -22.76 -3.22 0.25
C GLY A 130 -22.36 -4.50 -0.47
N TYR A 131 -21.20 -5.07 -0.14
CA TYR A 131 -20.62 -6.30 -0.68
C TYR A 131 -20.55 -7.43 0.36
N GLU A 132 -21.35 -7.35 1.42
CA GLU A 132 -21.37 -8.36 2.45
C GLU A 132 -21.77 -9.73 1.88
N GLY A 133 -20.91 -10.74 2.11
CA GLY A 133 -21.08 -12.10 1.58
C GLY A 133 -20.98 -12.23 0.05
N LYS A 134 -20.57 -11.19 -0.67
CA LYS A 134 -20.46 -11.20 -2.13
C LYS A 134 -19.00 -11.32 -2.57
N ASP A 135 -18.80 -11.94 -3.73
CA ASP A 135 -17.50 -11.95 -4.39
C ASP A 135 -17.21 -10.58 -5.01
N ILE A 136 -16.12 -9.95 -4.57
CA ILE A 136 -15.66 -8.66 -5.09
C ILE A 136 -14.71 -8.80 -6.28
N SER A 137 -14.21 -10.02 -6.56
CA SER A 137 -13.26 -10.26 -7.65
C SER A 137 -13.91 -10.11 -9.03
N GLY A 138 -15.20 -10.43 -9.13
CA GLY A 138 -16.00 -10.24 -10.34
C GLY A 138 -16.47 -8.81 -10.58
N ALA A 139 -16.60 -8.00 -9.54
CA ALA A 139 -17.29 -6.70 -9.57
C ALA A 139 -16.50 -5.62 -10.33
N GLN A 140 -17.18 -4.94 -11.26
CA GLN A 140 -16.53 -4.04 -12.22
C GLN A 140 -15.97 -2.78 -11.55
N GLU A 141 -16.63 -2.24 -10.54
CA GLU A 141 -16.15 -1.07 -9.81
C GLU A 141 -14.79 -1.32 -9.15
N PHE A 142 -14.55 -2.52 -8.62
CA PHE A 142 -13.29 -2.84 -7.96
C PHE A 142 -12.19 -3.15 -8.96
N LYS A 143 -12.52 -3.76 -10.11
CA LYS A 143 -11.60 -3.88 -11.24
C LYS A 143 -11.16 -2.51 -11.75
N THR A 144 -12.12 -1.60 -11.96
CA THR A 144 -11.84 -0.22 -12.38
C THR A 144 -10.99 0.50 -11.34
N LEU A 145 -11.35 0.40 -10.06
CA LEU A 145 -10.61 1.00 -8.95
C LEU A 145 -9.16 0.52 -8.89
N CYS A 146 -8.93 -0.79 -8.96
CA CYS A 146 -7.59 -1.35 -8.92
C CYS A 146 -6.76 -0.94 -10.14
N ASN A 147 -7.33 -0.95 -11.35
CA ASN A 147 -6.61 -0.55 -12.55
C ASN A 147 -6.25 0.94 -12.57
N GLN A 148 -7.14 1.80 -12.06
CA GLN A 148 -6.86 3.24 -11.93
C GLN A 148 -5.80 3.53 -10.86
N THR A 149 -5.80 2.75 -9.78
CA THR A 149 -4.88 2.97 -8.65
C THR A 149 -3.50 2.37 -8.93
N PHE A 150 -3.43 1.24 -9.64
CA PHE A 150 -2.19 0.54 -9.95
C PHE A 150 -2.06 0.29 -11.47
N PRO A 151 -1.55 1.27 -12.22
CA PRO A 151 -1.43 1.18 -13.68
C PRO A 151 -0.58 -0.01 -14.17
N ALA A 152 0.35 -0.49 -13.34
CA ALA A 152 1.14 -1.69 -13.60
C ALA A 152 0.27 -2.95 -13.84
N ALA A 153 -1.00 -2.96 -13.45
CA ALA A 153 -1.90 -4.06 -13.73
C ALA A 153 -2.38 -4.17 -15.19
N LEU A 154 -2.09 -3.20 -16.05
CA LEU A 154 -2.41 -3.23 -17.49
C LEU A 154 -3.89 -3.57 -17.78
N SER A 155 -4.80 -2.92 -17.06
CA SER A 155 -6.26 -3.14 -17.22
C SER A 155 -6.75 -4.56 -16.89
N SER A 156 -5.92 -5.40 -16.28
CA SER A 156 -6.24 -6.78 -15.91
C SER A 156 -6.46 -6.99 -14.40
N ALA A 157 -6.54 -5.90 -13.62
CA ALA A 157 -6.69 -6.04 -12.17
C ALA A 157 -8.07 -6.49 -11.72
N TRP A 158 -8.09 -7.20 -10.58
CA TRP A 158 -9.28 -7.46 -9.77
C TRP A 158 -8.97 -7.28 -8.29
N ALA A 159 -10.01 -7.19 -7.46
CA ALA A 159 -9.86 -7.07 -6.01
C ALA A 159 -10.14 -8.40 -5.30
N GLY A 160 -9.58 -8.58 -4.11
CA GLY A 160 -9.98 -9.65 -3.19
C GLY A 160 -9.81 -9.22 -1.74
N GLY A 161 -10.62 -9.82 -0.86
CA GLY A 161 -10.74 -9.43 0.54
C GLY A 161 -9.89 -10.23 1.52
N ASP A 162 -9.21 -11.31 1.11
CA ASP A 162 -8.34 -12.10 2.01
C ASP A 162 -7.04 -11.36 2.33
N THR A 163 -7.16 -10.36 3.18
CA THR A 163 -6.06 -9.52 3.67
C THR A 163 -5.90 -9.62 5.18
N GLY A 164 -6.91 -10.15 5.89
CA GLY A 164 -6.90 -10.26 7.36
C GLY A 164 -5.81 -11.18 7.92
N GLY A 165 -5.38 -12.19 7.14
CA GLY A 165 -4.46 -13.23 7.60
C GLY A 165 -3.11 -12.71 8.10
N TRP A 166 -2.45 -11.82 7.36
CA TRP A 166 -1.17 -11.25 7.79
C TRP A 166 -1.31 -10.03 8.71
N PHE A 167 -2.54 -9.54 8.95
CA PHE A 167 -2.83 -8.59 10.04
C PHE A 167 -3.01 -9.29 11.38
N GLY A 168 -2.90 -10.62 11.44
CA GLY A 168 -3.18 -11.39 12.64
C GLY A 168 -4.68 -11.50 12.97
N ILE A 169 -5.56 -11.11 12.04
CA ILE A 169 -7.01 -11.33 12.18
C ILE A 169 -7.25 -12.82 11.95
N GLN A 170 -7.54 -13.54 13.04
CA GLN A 170 -7.86 -14.95 12.95
C GLN A 170 -9.25 -15.13 12.32
N PRO A 171 -9.51 -16.24 11.59
CA PRO A 171 -10.87 -16.58 11.21
C PRO A 171 -11.72 -16.62 12.47
N THR A 172 -12.87 -15.95 12.46
CA THR A 172 -13.85 -16.09 13.53
C THR A 172 -14.51 -17.47 13.35
N ASN A 173 -13.91 -18.49 13.95
CA ASN A 173 -14.53 -19.81 14.03
C ASN A 173 -15.87 -19.64 14.74
N SER A 174 -16.98 -19.89 14.06
CA SER A 174 -18.23 -20.19 14.76
C SER A 174 -18.08 -21.60 15.34
N ASN A 175 -17.74 -21.66 16.65
CA ASN A 175 -17.62 -22.80 17.59
C ASN A 175 -16.23 -23.44 17.80
N PRO A 176 -15.96 -24.02 19.00
CA PRO A 176 -15.92 -23.47 20.37
C PRO A 176 -14.45 -23.49 20.90
N PRO A 177 -14.14 -23.10 22.17
CA PRO A 177 -12.78 -22.74 22.56
C PRO A 177 -11.91 -23.98 22.80
N GLY A 178 -10.96 -24.24 21.90
CA GLY A 178 -9.97 -25.29 22.12
C GLY A 178 -9.00 -25.47 20.95
N GLY A 179 -7.78 -24.95 21.09
CA GLY A 179 -6.62 -25.17 20.21
C GLY A 179 -6.62 -24.24 18.98
N CYS A 180 -5.60 -23.42 18.69
CA CYS A 180 -4.17 -23.61 18.92
C CYS A 180 -3.41 -22.33 19.31
N CYS A 181 -4.09 -21.23 19.62
CA CYS A 181 -3.46 -20.03 20.21
C CYS A 181 -4.37 -19.48 21.31
N GLY A 182 -4.05 -19.79 22.56
CA GLY A 182 -4.78 -19.26 23.71
C GLY A 182 -4.75 -17.73 23.73
N ASN A 183 -5.92 -17.14 23.96
CA ASN A 183 -6.11 -15.71 24.25
C ASN A 183 -5.03 -15.19 25.22
N ARG A 184 -4.23 -14.23 24.78
CA ARG A 184 -3.70 -13.21 25.68
C ARG A 184 -4.18 -11.86 25.19
N SER A 185 -5.10 -11.31 25.97
CA SER A 185 -5.37 -9.89 26.07
C SER A 185 -4.05 -9.12 25.94
N LEU A 186 -3.99 -8.17 25.00
CA LEU A 186 -2.89 -7.22 24.86
C LEU A 186 -2.82 -6.36 26.12
N SER A 187 -2.15 -6.85 27.17
CA SER A 187 -1.56 -5.98 28.18
C SER A 187 -0.15 -5.65 27.71
N LEU A 188 0.08 -4.37 27.43
CA LEU A 188 1.41 -3.80 27.21
C LEU A 188 2.39 -4.35 28.25
N SER A 189 3.36 -5.14 27.80
CA SER A 189 4.66 -5.22 28.47
C SER A 189 5.72 -5.72 27.49
N ILE A 190 6.84 -5.01 27.55
CA ILE A 190 8.04 -5.13 26.75
C ILE A 190 8.68 -6.52 26.94
N SER A 191 9.25 -7.06 25.85
CA SER A 191 10.23 -8.14 25.83
C SER A 191 9.73 -9.55 26.16
N ARG A 192 9.56 -10.37 25.10
CA ARG A 192 10.25 -11.64 24.84
C ARG A 192 9.61 -12.30 23.61
N THR A 193 10.46 -12.83 22.74
CA THR A 193 10.12 -13.58 21.52
C THR A 193 9.06 -14.66 21.77
N PRO A 194 8.02 -14.80 20.93
CA PRO A 194 7.24 -16.03 20.89
C PRO A 194 7.91 -17.02 19.94
N ILE A 195 8.52 -18.04 20.52
CA ILE A 195 8.87 -19.29 19.85
C ILE A 195 7.54 -20.03 19.64
N CYS A 196 7.06 -20.14 18.40
CA CYS A 196 6.11 -21.19 18.03
C CYS A 196 6.95 -22.40 17.61
N PRO A 197 6.98 -23.51 18.37
CA PRO A 197 7.56 -24.74 17.87
C PRO A 197 6.68 -25.29 16.75
N ASP A 198 7.32 -25.83 15.72
CA ASP A 198 6.67 -26.51 14.60
C ASP A 198 5.73 -27.61 15.10
N ILE A 199 4.43 -27.35 15.08
CA ILE A 199 3.40 -28.38 15.25
C ILE A 199 2.62 -28.44 13.95
N LEU A 200 2.76 -29.61 13.29
CA LEU A 200 2.00 -30.06 12.14
C LEU A 200 0.50 -29.71 12.28
N CYS A 201 0.01 -28.80 11.46
CA CYS A 201 -1.41 -28.72 11.15
C CYS A 201 -1.75 -29.90 10.20
N PRO A 202 -2.72 -30.76 10.51
CA PRO A 202 -3.20 -31.75 9.54
C PRO A 202 -3.85 -31.05 8.35
N LEU A 203 -3.68 -31.64 7.17
CA LEU A 203 -4.27 -31.23 5.89
C LEU A 203 -5.79 -31.14 5.94
#